data_AF-A0A3D5R1T1-F1
#
_entry.id   AF-A0A3D5R1T1-F1
#
_cell.length_a   1.000
_cell.length_b   1.000
_cell.length_c   1.000
_cell.angle_alpha   90.00
_cell.angle_beta   90.00
_cell.angle_gamma   90.00
#
_symmetry.space_group_name_H-M   'P 1'
#
loop_
_entity.id
_entity.type
_entity.pdbx_description
1 polymer ?
#
loop_
_entity_poly.entity_id
_entity_poly.type
_entity_poly.pdbx_seq_one_letter_code
_entity_poly.pdbx_strand_id
1 'polypeptide(L)'
;MEKPACLQALPRSYCRYGIDPDVFRTALSFHQDADVVLVTSMMTYWYPGVFEVIKIIKEMLPGVPVILGGKYASLCYDHASANSGADFVVRGRGEKQILKLLQEHFAEDIIFEPDEDDLDALPYPAFDLLNRIDQVPIITSLGCPYRCSYCSSHLFYKDYLRRDPMKVA
;
A
#
# COMPACT_ATOMS: atom_id res chain seq x y z
N MET A 1 -18.35 -6.29 -11.84
CA MET A 1 -17.60 -5.17 -12.41
C MET A 1 -17.83 -5.12 -13.91
N GLU A 2 -17.93 -3.92 -14.47
CA GLU A 2 -17.99 -3.75 -15.92
C GLU A 2 -16.64 -4.10 -16.53
N LYS A 3 -16.67 -4.74 -17.70
CA LYS A 3 -15.46 -5.16 -18.40
C LYS A 3 -14.85 -3.96 -19.13
N PRO A 4 -13.56 -3.62 -18.90
CA PRO A 4 -12.90 -2.52 -19.59
C PRO A 4 -13.01 -2.66 -21.10
N ALA A 5 -13.19 -1.53 -21.80
CA ALA A 5 -13.36 -1.49 -23.26
C ALA A 5 -12.25 -2.27 -24.00
N CYS A 6 -11.00 -2.11 -23.57
CA CYS A 6 -9.85 -2.80 -24.16
C CYS A 6 -9.87 -4.34 -24.00
N LEU A 7 -10.69 -4.87 -23.09
CA LEU A 7 -10.82 -6.31 -22.84
C LEU A 7 -12.14 -6.88 -23.38
N GLN A 8 -13.08 -6.05 -23.84
CA GLN A 8 -14.42 -6.50 -24.27
C GLN A 8 -14.37 -7.60 -25.34
N ALA A 9 -13.38 -7.54 -26.25
CA ALA A 9 -13.19 -8.54 -27.29
C ALA A 9 -12.79 -9.94 -26.78
N LEU A 10 -12.31 -10.08 -25.54
CA LEU A 10 -11.94 -11.37 -24.97
C LEU A 10 -13.19 -12.16 -24.57
N PRO A 11 -13.31 -13.46 -24.86
CA PRO A 11 -14.50 -14.25 -24.50
C PRO A 11 -14.58 -14.59 -22.99
N ARG A 12 -13.59 -14.19 -22.19
CA ARG A 12 -13.53 -14.48 -20.76
C ARG A 12 -14.29 -13.44 -19.94
N SER A 13 -14.95 -13.91 -18.88
CA SER A 13 -15.54 -13.04 -17.85
C SER A 13 -14.46 -12.21 -17.18
N TYR A 14 -14.80 -10.97 -16.85
CA TYR A 14 -13.95 -10.08 -16.07
C TYR A 14 -14.45 -10.06 -14.63
N CYS A 15 -13.66 -10.64 -13.73
CA CYS A 15 -14.05 -10.82 -12.34
C CYS A 15 -13.09 -10.07 -11.41
N ARG A 16 -13.65 -9.54 -10.31
CA ARG A 16 -12.88 -9.02 -9.19
C ARG A 16 -12.56 -10.15 -8.22
N TYR A 17 -11.33 -10.17 -7.73
CA TYR A 17 -10.93 -11.02 -6.60
C TYR A 17 -10.75 -10.15 -5.37
N GLY A 18 -11.11 -10.68 -4.20
CA GLY A 18 -10.92 -10.01 -2.91
C GLY A 18 -12.13 -10.11 -2.01
N ILE A 19 -12.11 -9.32 -0.94
CA ILE A 19 -13.18 -9.23 0.05
C ILE A 19 -14.49 -8.77 -0.60
N ASP A 20 -15.60 -9.33 -0.14
CA ASP A 20 -16.93 -8.88 -0.51
C ASP A 20 -17.15 -7.44 -0.01
N PRO A 21 -17.76 -6.53 -0.81
CA PRO A 21 -17.92 -5.14 -0.41
C PRO A 21 -18.71 -4.96 0.88
N ASP A 22 -19.72 -5.77 1.14
CA ASP A 22 -20.56 -5.64 2.34
C ASP A 22 -19.80 -6.10 3.59
N VAL A 23 -18.97 -7.13 3.44
CA VAL A 23 -18.06 -7.57 4.51
C VAL A 23 -17.02 -6.48 4.80
N PHE A 24 -16.47 -5.84 3.77
CA PHE A 24 -15.54 -4.72 3.95
C PHE A 24 -16.20 -3.51 4.62
N ARG A 25 -17.40 -3.13 4.19
CA ARG A 25 -18.18 -2.04 4.82
C ARG A 25 -18.46 -2.35 6.30
N THR A 26 -18.83 -3.59 6.61
CA THR A 26 -19.05 -4.03 8.00
C THR A 26 -17.77 -3.96 8.81
N ALA A 27 -16.62 -4.38 8.27
CA ALA A 27 -15.34 -4.24 8.96
C ALA A 27 -14.98 -2.76 9.21
N LEU A 28 -15.20 -1.89 8.23
CA LEU A 28 -14.92 -0.46 8.32
C LEU A 28 -15.84 0.26 9.32
N SER A 29 -17.05 -0.23 9.57
CA SER A 29 -17.95 0.38 10.55
C SER A 29 -17.46 0.25 12.00
N PHE A 30 -16.49 -0.60 12.28
CA PHE A 30 -15.85 -0.70 13.59
C PHE A 30 -14.68 0.27 13.79
N HIS A 31 -14.31 1.04 12.75
CA HIS A 31 -13.16 1.95 12.76
C HIS A 31 -13.59 3.37 12.34
N GLN A 32 -14.72 3.85 12.89
CA GLN A 32 -15.27 5.18 12.58
C GLN A 32 -14.48 6.32 13.23
N ASP A 33 -13.59 5.99 14.16
CA ASP A 33 -12.67 6.86 14.87
C ASP A 33 -11.32 7.03 14.15
N ALA A 34 -11.16 6.49 12.94
CA ALA A 34 -9.93 6.63 12.17
C ALA A 34 -9.70 8.07 11.71
N ASP A 35 -8.54 8.64 12.06
CA ASP A 35 -8.14 9.99 11.65
C ASP A 35 -7.48 10.03 10.26
N VAL A 36 -6.90 8.92 9.81
CA VAL A 36 -6.23 8.77 8.49
C VAL A 36 -6.42 7.35 7.99
N VAL A 37 -6.57 7.16 6.67
CA VAL A 37 -6.58 5.82 6.05
C VAL A 37 -5.43 5.65 5.06
N LEU A 38 -4.58 4.65 5.30
CA LEU A 38 -3.50 4.26 4.41
C LEU A 38 -3.94 3.07 3.54
N VAL A 39 -3.90 3.23 2.22
CA VAL A 39 -4.25 2.18 1.25
C VAL A 39 -2.99 1.76 0.50
N THR A 40 -2.64 0.48 0.56
CA THR A 40 -1.51 -0.07 -0.20
C THR A 40 -1.99 -0.89 -1.38
N SER A 41 -1.51 -0.56 -2.58
CA SER A 41 -1.72 -1.37 -3.77
C SER A 41 -0.52 -2.27 -4.07
N MET A 42 -0.72 -3.58 -4.08
CA MET A 42 0.36 -4.54 -4.32
C MET A 42 0.69 -4.79 -5.79
N MET A 43 -0.29 -4.69 -6.70
CA MET A 43 -0.10 -5.00 -8.12
C MET A 43 -0.88 -4.01 -8.98
N THR A 44 -0.31 -3.66 -10.15
CA THR A 44 -0.88 -2.64 -11.04
C THR A 44 -2.28 -3.02 -11.50
N TYR A 45 -2.52 -4.27 -11.92
CA TYR A 45 -3.82 -4.69 -12.47
C TYR A 45 -4.96 -4.77 -11.42
N TRP A 46 -4.66 -4.64 -10.13
CA TRP A 46 -5.67 -4.55 -9.07
C TRP A 46 -6.16 -3.12 -8.81
N TYR A 47 -5.68 -2.12 -9.55
CA TYR A 47 -6.11 -0.74 -9.35
C TYR A 47 -7.63 -0.50 -9.35
N PRO A 48 -8.48 -1.23 -10.12
CA PRO A 48 -9.93 -1.01 -10.04
C PRO A 48 -10.48 -1.33 -8.66
N GLY A 49 -9.97 -2.38 -8.01
CA GLY A 49 -10.35 -2.73 -6.64
C GLY A 49 -9.87 -1.68 -5.63
N VAL A 50 -8.69 -1.08 -5.87
CA VAL A 50 -8.19 0.04 -5.06
C VAL A 50 -9.12 1.25 -5.16
N PHE A 51 -9.60 1.58 -6.37
CA PHE A 51 -10.53 2.70 -6.57
C PHE A 51 -11.85 2.46 -5.87
N GLU A 52 -12.40 1.24 -5.95
CA GLU A 52 -13.61 0.86 -5.21
C GLU A 52 -13.42 0.96 -3.70
N VAL A 53 -12.29 0.48 -3.17
CA VAL A 53 -11.97 0.57 -1.73
C VAL A 53 -11.89 2.04 -1.29
N ILE A 54 -11.15 2.88 -2.02
CA ILE A 54 -11.05 4.32 -1.71
C ILE A 54 -12.42 4.98 -1.76
N LYS A 55 -13.24 4.68 -2.78
CA LYS A 55 -14.60 5.19 -2.88
C LYS A 55 -15.44 4.82 -1.65
N ILE A 56 -15.41 3.55 -1.24
CA ILE A 56 -16.14 3.08 -0.04
C ILE A 56 -15.66 3.81 1.21
N ILE A 57 -14.34 3.98 1.37
CA ILE A 57 -13.75 4.72 2.50
C ILE A 57 -14.24 6.16 2.53
N LYS A 58 -14.19 6.88 1.40
CA LYS A 58 -14.64 8.29 1.33
C LYS A 58 -16.15 8.43 1.56
N GLU A 59 -16.95 7.44 1.19
CA GLU A 59 -18.40 7.41 1.47
C GLU A 59 -18.69 7.21 2.97
N MET A 60 -17.94 6.33 3.64
CA MET A 60 -18.20 5.94 5.04
C MET A 60 -17.47 6.80 6.07
N LEU A 61 -16.34 7.38 5.70
CA LEU A 61 -15.49 8.24 6.55
C LEU A 61 -15.29 9.60 5.87
N PRO A 62 -16.37 10.42 5.75
CA PRO A 62 -16.28 11.71 5.07
C PRO A 62 -15.33 12.64 5.84
N GLY A 63 -14.41 13.26 5.11
CA GLY A 63 -13.42 14.19 5.66
C GLY A 63 -12.12 13.53 6.14
N VAL A 64 -12.10 12.21 6.32
CA VAL A 64 -10.86 11.48 6.66
C VAL A 64 -9.95 11.42 5.42
N PRO A 65 -8.68 11.85 5.51
CA PRO A 65 -7.73 11.79 4.41
C PRO A 65 -7.35 10.35 4.08
N VAL A 66 -7.33 10.05 2.79
CA VAL A 66 -6.94 8.75 2.23
C VAL A 66 -5.60 8.90 1.50
N ILE A 67 -4.60 8.15 1.92
CA ILE A 67 -3.25 8.15 1.35
C ILE A 67 -3.03 6.82 0.62
N LEU A 68 -2.77 6.89 -0.68
CA LEU A 68 -2.53 5.72 -1.54
C LEU A 68 -1.03 5.51 -1.79
N GLY A 69 -0.53 4.31 -1.53
CA GLY A 69 0.84 3.90 -1.80
C GLY A 69 0.95 2.51 -2.47
N GLY A 70 2.18 2.01 -2.56
CA GLY A 70 2.49 0.69 -3.10
C GLY A 70 2.86 0.67 -4.59
N LYS A 71 2.91 -0.52 -5.18
CA LYS A 71 3.50 -0.75 -6.51
C LYS A 71 2.74 -0.05 -7.63
N TYR A 72 1.40 -0.11 -7.60
CA TYR A 72 0.57 0.59 -8.59
C TYR A 72 0.76 2.10 -8.51
N ALA A 73 0.63 2.68 -7.31
CA ALA A 73 0.81 4.11 -7.07
C ALA A 73 2.21 4.58 -7.50
N SER A 74 3.21 3.73 -7.34
CA SER A 74 4.59 4.06 -7.69
C SER A 74 4.88 3.98 -9.20
N LEU A 75 4.39 2.94 -9.87
CA LEU A 75 4.64 2.70 -11.30
C LEU A 75 3.71 3.52 -12.21
N CYS A 76 2.47 3.74 -11.78
CA CYS A 76 1.42 4.41 -12.54
C CYS A 76 0.96 5.68 -11.81
N TYR A 77 1.92 6.45 -11.29
CA TYR A 77 1.68 7.59 -10.39
C TYR A 77 0.69 8.61 -10.93
N ASP A 78 0.86 9.05 -12.18
CA ASP A 78 -0.02 10.08 -12.76
C ASP A 78 -1.46 9.55 -12.89
N HIS A 79 -1.61 8.30 -13.30
CA HIS A 79 -2.92 7.66 -13.38
C HIS A 79 -3.54 7.48 -11.98
N ALA A 80 -2.77 7.05 -10.99
CA ALA A 80 -3.26 6.89 -9.61
C ALA A 80 -3.69 8.24 -9.03
N SER A 81 -2.88 9.28 -9.18
CA SER A 81 -3.14 10.62 -8.68
C SER A 81 -4.37 11.26 -9.31
N ALA A 82 -4.57 11.08 -10.62
CA ALA A 82 -5.71 11.66 -11.31
C ALA A 82 -7.03 10.91 -11.11
N ASN A 83 -7.01 9.59 -10.85
CA ASN A 83 -8.21 8.75 -10.96
C ASN A 83 -8.59 7.98 -9.69
N SER A 84 -7.69 7.83 -8.71
CA SER A 84 -7.96 6.94 -7.57
C SER A 84 -8.96 7.50 -6.55
N GLY A 85 -9.12 8.83 -6.51
CA GLY A 85 -9.90 9.51 -5.48
C GLY A 85 -9.20 9.60 -4.12
N ALA A 86 -7.93 9.19 -4.01
CA ALA A 86 -7.13 9.43 -2.82
C ALA A 86 -6.78 10.92 -2.70
N ASP A 87 -6.68 11.41 -1.46
CA ASP A 87 -6.28 12.80 -1.18
C ASP A 87 -4.77 12.99 -1.40
N PHE A 88 -3.98 11.95 -1.13
CA PHE A 88 -2.53 11.93 -1.37
C PHE A 88 -2.10 10.63 -2.03
N VAL A 89 -1.10 10.71 -2.90
CA VAL A 89 -0.47 9.53 -3.53
C VAL A 89 1.03 9.56 -3.26
N VAL A 90 1.54 8.47 -2.69
CA VAL A 90 2.95 8.30 -2.34
C VAL A 90 3.63 7.44 -3.40
N ARG A 91 4.75 7.94 -3.94
CA ARG A 91 5.57 7.26 -4.94
C ARG A 91 6.84 6.71 -4.29
N GLY A 92 7.14 5.43 -4.52
CA GLY A 92 8.33 4.78 -3.98
C GLY A 92 8.15 4.37 -2.52
N ARG A 93 9.22 4.50 -1.73
CA ARG A 93 9.23 4.16 -0.30
C ARG A 93 8.37 5.13 0.50
N GLY A 94 7.54 4.57 1.37
CA GLY A 94 6.52 5.32 2.08
C GLY A 94 6.93 5.72 3.49
N GLU A 95 7.95 5.06 4.05
CA GLU A 95 8.30 5.13 5.46
C GLU A 95 8.54 6.58 5.91
N LYS A 96 9.40 7.34 5.21
CA LYS A 96 9.61 8.76 5.53
C LYS A 96 8.51 9.68 5.01
N GLN A 97 7.99 9.42 3.82
CA GLN A 97 6.99 10.29 3.18
C GLN A 97 5.67 10.31 3.99
N ILE A 98 5.23 9.16 4.48
CA ILE A 98 4.03 9.03 5.31
C ILE A 98 4.27 9.74 6.65
N LEU A 99 5.40 9.53 7.32
CA LEU A 99 5.69 10.22 8.59
C LEU A 99 5.63 11.74 8.44
N LYS A 100 6.19 12.28 7.35
CA LYS A 100 6.10 13.72 7.06
C LYS A 100 4.65 14.18 6.85
N LEU A 101 3.86 13.44 6.08
CA LEU A 101 2.44 13.75 5.88
C LEU A 101 1.66 13.73 7.19
N LEU A 102 1.92 12.76 8.06
CA LEU A 102 1.27 12.66 9.37
C LEU A 102 1.70 13.79 10.31
N GLN A 103 2.99 14.15 10.34
CA GLN A 103 3.48 15.31 11.08
C GLN A 103 2.78 16.60 10.64
N GLU A 104 2.67 16.84 9.34
CA GLU A 104 1.97 18.02 8.82
C GLU A 104 0.47 18.00 9.13
N HIS A 105 -0.17 16.82 9.08
CA HIS A 105 -1.60 16.66 9.32
C HIS A 105 -1.99 16.84 10.79
N PHE A 106 -1.22 16.25 11.71
CA PHE A 106 -1.50 16.29 13.16
C PHE A 106 -0.78 17.39 13.91
N ALA A 107 0.16 18.08 13.26
CA ALA A 107 1.07 19.04 13.90
C ALA A 107 1.85 18.43 15.09
N GLU A 108 2.28 17.18 14.92
CA GLU A 108 3.06 16.43 15.91
C GLU A 108 4.51 16.20 15.46
N ASP A 109 5.42 16.13 16.43
CA ASP A 109 6.83 15.87 16.15
C ASP A 109 7.10 14.38 15.86
N ILE A 110 7.95 14.13 14.87
CA ILE A 110 8.43 12.79 14.55
C ILE A 110 9.42 12.34 15.64
N ILE A 111 9.02 11.37 16.45
CA ILE A 111 9.87 10.80 17.52
C ILE A 111 10.84 9.72 17.02
N PHE A 112 10.54 9.13 15.87
CA PHE A 112 11.34 8.07 15.25
C PHE A 112 11.34 8.25 13.73
N GLU A 113 12.53 8.46 13.16
CA GLU A 113 12.73 8.47 11.72
C GLU A 113 13.53 7.22 11.32
N PRO A 114 12.97 6.32 10.50
CA PRO A 114 13.68 5.13 10.06
C PRO A 114 14.83 5.46 9.10
N ASP A 115 15.96 4.80 9.27
CA ASP A 115 17.00 4.76 8.24
C ASP A 115 16.54 3.81 7.13
N GLU A 116 16.30 4.36 5.94
CA GLU A 116 15.86 3.58 4.79
C GLU A 116 17.00 2.71 4.22
N ASP A 117 18.26 3.09 4.44
CA ASP A 117 19.41 2.35 3.94
C ASP A 117 19.90 1.26 4.92
N ASP A 118 19.38 1.23 6.15
CA ASP A 118 19.63 0.20 7.15
C ASP A 118 18.36 -0.63 7.45
N LEU A 119 18.33 -1.86 6.94
CA LEU A 119 17.19 -2.75 7.14
C LEU A 119 17.05 -3.23 8.60
N ASP A 120 18.13 -3.21 9.38
CA ASP A 120 18.11 -3.56 10.82
C ASP A 120 17.52 -2.42 11.67
N ALA A 121 17.58 -1.18 11.19
CA ALA A 121 16.99 -0.02 11.86
C ALA A 121 15.45 0.01 11.73
N LEU A 122 14.88 -0.70 10.75
CA LEU A 122 13.43 -0.75 10.57
C LEU A 122 12.77 -1.64 11.64
N PRO A 123 11.67 -1.16 12.27
CA PRO A 123 10.92 -1.96 13.21
C PRO A 123 10.36 -3.22 12.54
N TYR A 124 10.10 -4.25 13.34
CA TYR A 124 9.34 -5.39 12.85
C TYR A 124 7.92 -4.96 12.44
N PRO A 125 7.31 -5.63 11.45
CA PRO A 125 5.91 -5.39 11.13
C PRO A 125 5.03 -5.59 12.38
N ALA A 126 3.98 -4.79 12.49
CA ALA A 126 3.01 -4.84 13.59
C ALA A 126 2.13 -6.11 13.48
N PHE A 127 2.71 -7.27 13.81
CA PHE A 127 2.02 -8.57 13.73
C PHE A 127 0.85 -8.68 14.73
N ASP A 128 0.85 -7.84 15.77
CA ASP A 128 -0.23 -7.69 16.74
C ASP A 128 -1.54 -7.17 16.11
N LEU A 129 -1.46 -6.51 14.95
CA LEU A 129 -2.65 -6.06 14.20
C LEU A 129 -3.29 -7.15 13.34
N LEU A 130 -2.72 -8.37 13.30
CA LEU A 130 -3.27 -9.48 12.52
C LEU A 130 -4.38 -10.18 13.32
N ASN A 131 -5.60 -10.21 12.78
CA ASN A 131 -6.73 -10.93 13.38
C ASN A 131 -6.49 -12.44 13.52
N ARG A 132 -5.66 -13.02 12.65
CA ARG A 132 -5.31 -14.44 12.65
C ARG A 132 -3.90 -14.63 12.12
N ILE A 133 -3.05 -15.26 12.92
CA ILE A 133 -1.65 -15.53 12.58
C ILE A 133 -1.52 -17.01 12.17
N ASP A 134 -1.71 -17.30 10.89
CA ASP A 134 -1.41 -18.62 10.32
C ASP A 134 0.04 -18.71 9.81
N GLN A 135 0.62 -17.57 9.43
CA GLN A 135 1.99 -17.43 8.93
C GLN A 135 2.53 -16.04 9.28
N VAL A 136 3.84 -15.95 9.53
CA VAL A 136 4.52 -14.69 9.84
C VAL A 136 5.55 -14.41 8.74
N PRO A 137 5.33 -13.38 7.90
CA PRO A 137 6.32 -12.99 6.91
C PRO A 137 7.49 -12.27 7.58
N ILE A 138 8.71 -12.74 7.32
CA ILE A 138 9.95 -12.12 7.81
C ILE A 138 10.72 -11.56 6.62
N ILE A 139 11.11 -10.29 6.69
CA ILE A 139 11.95 -9.64 5.68
C ILE A 139 13.41 -9.81 6.06
N THR A 140 14.10 -10.77 5.44
CA THR A 140 15.54 -10.99 5.64
C THR A 140 16.39 -10.09 4.73
N SER A 141 15.82 -9.68 3.60
CA SER A 141 16.45 -8.80 2.62
C SER A 141 15.40 -8.02 1.84
N LEU A 142 15.80 -6.87 1.32
CA LEU A 142 14.96 -5.94 0.57
C LEU A 142 15.69 -5.54 -0.72
N GLY A 143 14.97 -5.47 -1.84
CA GLY A 143 15.54 -5.25 -3.16
C GLY A 143 16.12 -6.50 -3.81
N CYS A 144 16.84 -6.33 -4.92
CA CYS A 144 17.45 -7.42 -5.68
C CYS A 144 18.76 -6.95 -6.31
N PRO A 145 19.87 -7.73 -6.24
CA PRO A 145 21.14 -7.34 -6.86
C PRO A 145 21.12 -7.44 -8.40
N TYR A 146 20.07 -8.03 -8.97
CA TYR A 146 19.93 -8.21 -10.41
C TYR A 146 19.02 -7.16 -11.05
N ARG A 147 19.29 -6.87 -12.33
CA ARG A 147 18.51 -5.95 -13.17
C ARG A 147 17.95 -6.66 -14.40
N CYS A 148 17.19 -7.74 -14.17
CA CYS A 148 16.56 -8.50 -15.24
C CYS A 148 15.62 -7.61 -16.05
N SER A 149 15.66 -7.71 -17.38
CA SER A 149 14.88 -6.85 -18.31
C SER A 149 13.37 -6.93 -18.14
N TYR A 150 12.86 -7.99 -17.53
CA TYR A 150 11.43 -8.21 -17.28
C TYR A 150 10.97 -7.82 -15.87
N CYS A 151 11.89 -7.51 -14.95
CA CYS A 151 11.57 -7.34 -13.54
C CYS A 151 11.62 -5.88 -13.12
N SER A 152 10.56 -5.40 -12.46
CA SER A 152 10.46 -4.03 -11.94
C SER A 152 11.12 -3.84 -10.57
N SER A 153 11.76 -4.85 -9.98
CA SER A 153 12.31 -4.77 -8.61
C SER A 153 13.27 -3.59 -8.42
N HIS A 154 14.18 -3.37 -9.38
CA HIS A 154 15.15 -2.28 -9.34
C HIS A 154 14.54 -0.88 -9.51
N LEU A 155 13.26 -0.78 -9.85
CA LEU A 155 12.52 0.49 -9.91
C LEU A 155 11.99 0.91 -8.53
N PHE A 156 11.81 -0.07 -7.63
CA PHE A 156 11.32 0.17 -6.27
C PHE A 156 12.46 0.29 -5.27
N TYR A 157 13.51 -0.51 -5.46
CA TYR A 157 14.65 -0.58 -4.56
C TYR A 157 15.92 -0.27 -5.34
N LYS A 158 16.64 0.77 -4.91
CA LYS A 158 17.90 1.18 -5.53
C LYS A 158 19.01 0.17 -5.28
N ASP A 159 19.05 -0.33 -4.05
CA ASP A 159 20.09 -1.21 -3.52
C ASP A 159 19.49 -2.52 -2.99
N TYR A 160 20.36 -3.52 -2.82
CA TYR A 160 20.01 -4.79 -2.19
C TYR A 160 20.46 -4.78 -0.73
N LEU A 161 19.50 -4.59 0.17
CA LEU A 161 19.72 -4.51 1.61
C LEU A 161 19.50 -5.89 2.25
N ARG A 162 20.29 -6.22 3.25
CA ARG A 162 20.18 -7.47 4.01
C ARG A 162 20.21 -7.13 5.49
N ARG A 163 19.38 -7.84 6.25
CA ARG A 163 19.48 -7.83 7.71
C ARG A 163 20.71 -8.62 8.14
N ASP A 164 21.22 -8.28 9.33
CA ASP A 164 22.17 -9.15 10.03
C ASP A 164 21.47 -10.48 10.33
N PRO A 165 22.02 -11.65 9.90
CA PRO A 165 21.45 -12.95 10.20
C PRO A 165 21.16 -13.18 11.69
N MET A 166 21.94 -12.57 12.59
CA MET A 166 21.72 -12.67 14.04
C MET A 166 20.59 -11.78 14.56
N LYS A 167 20.11 -10.85 13.74
CA LYS A 167 18.96 -9.97 14.03
C LYS A 167 17.72 -10.35 13.23
N VAL A 168 17.74 -11.46 12.48
CA VAL A 168 16.56 -12.02 11.80
C VAL A 168 15.85 -12.96 12.77
N ALA A 169 14.81 -12.42 13.42
CA ALA A 169 13.94 -13.05 14.42
C ALA A 169 14.63 -13.55 15.71
#